data_AF-A0A521E5L7-F1
#
_entry.id   AF-A0A521E5L7-F1
#
_cell.length_a   1.000
_cell.length_b   1.000
_cell.length_c   1.000
_cell.angle_alpha   90.00
_cell.angle_beta   90.00
_cell.angle_gamma   90.00
#
_symmetry.space_group_name_H-M   'P 1'
#
loop_
_entity.id
_entity.type
_entity.pdbx_description
1 polymer ?
#
loop_
_entity_poly.entity_id
_entity_poly.type
_entity_poly.pdbx_seq_one_letter_code
_entity_poly.pdbx_strand_id
1 'polypeptide(L)'
;MSTTEPRGVDAAIEGCRPAEIEPIVVDAADLESTAPEYLRDFKSGLSARGYHPSALSVAACFADDCPLAAGEEADRLRGFVRAAAFLGAGRIEVRLDEVADPDAVEPTLSALAERARREGIEFVRVDATATNADRPAA
;
A
#
# COMPACT_ATOMS: atom_id res chain seq x y z
N MET A 1 -14.05 -39.02 -14.48
CA MET A 1 -14.18 -37.62 -14.01
C MET A 1 -12.89 -37.28 -13.29
N SER A 2 -11.90 -36.70 -13.99
CA SER A 2 -10.66 -36.27 -13.35
C SER A 2 -10.84 -34.83 -12.88
N THR A 3 -10.78 -34.61 -11.58
CA THR A 3 -10.62 -33.29 -10.98
C THR A 3 -9.16 -32.90 -11.17
N THR A 4 -8.87 -32.03 -12.14
CA THR A 4 -7.56 -31.39 -12.18
C THR A 4 -7.45 -30.53 -10.93
N GLU A 5 -6.69 -31.00 -9.94
CA GLU A 5 -6.40 -30.19 -8.75
C GLU A 5 -5.68 -28.92 -9.22
N PRO A 6 -6.09 -27.73 -8.73
CA PRO A 6 -5.41 -26.50 -9.05
C PRO A 6 -3.97 -26.61 -8.55
N ARG A 7 -2.98 -26.42 -9.44
CA ARG A 7 -1.55 -26.55 -9.14
C ARG A 7 -0.99 -25.45 -8.21
N GLY A 8 -1.87 -24.64 -7.60
CA GLY A 8 -1.49 -23.55 -6.71
C GLY A 8 -0.82 -22.37 -7.42
N VAL A 9 -0.37 -21.40 -6.61
CA VAL A 9 0.32 -20.19 -7.06
C VAL A 9 1.72 -20.51 -7.59
N ASP A 10 2.40 -21.51 -7.02
CA ASP A 10 3.78 -21.87 -7.37
C ASP A 10 3.94 -22.24 -8.85
N ALA A 11 3.00 -23.01 -9.39
CA ALA A 11 3.00 -23.38 -10.81
C ALA A 11 2.76 -22.18 -11.74
N ALA A 12 2.07 -21.13 -11.27
CA ALA A 12 1.90 -19.90 -12.04
C ALA A 12 3.19 -19.05 -12.04
N ILE A 13 3.90 -19.01 -10.91
CA ILE A 13 5.16 -18.29 -10.76
C ILE A 13 6.28 -18.94 -11.59
N GLU A 14 6.30 -20.27 -11.73
CA GLU A 14 7.33 -21.00 -12.48
C GLU A 14 7.49 -20.52 -13.93
N GLY A 15 6.40 -20.08 -14.57
CA GLY A 15 6.42 -19.54 -15.94
C GLY A 15 6.78 -18.06 -16.06
N CYS A 16 6.94 -17.35 -14.95
CA CYS A 16 7.27 -15.93 -14.94
C CYS A 16 8.74 -15.70 -15.30
N ARG A 17 9.02 -14.57 -15.95
CA ARG A 17 10.38 -14.06 -16.17
C ARG A 17 10.52 -12.68 -15.53
N PRO A 18 11.70 -12.32 -15.01
CA PRO A 18 11.95 -10.96 -14.54
C PRO A 18 11.68 -9.93 -15.63
N ALA A 19 11.15 -8.78 -15.24
CA ALA A 19 11.08 -7.60 -16.07
C ALA A 19 12.25 -6.66 -15.70
N GLU A 20 12.85 -6.00 -16.69
CA GLU A 20 13.84 -4.95 -16.49
C GLU A 20 13.12 -3.62 -16.17
N ILE A 21 12.52 -3.55 -14.98
CA ILE A 21 11.79 -2.38 -14.49
C ILE A 21 12.23 -2.08 -13.06
N GLU A 22 12.40 -0.81 -12.72
CA GLU A 22 12.85 -0.39 -11.40
C GLU A 22 11.65 -0.31 -10.44
N PRO A 23 11.57 -1.15 -9.39
CA PRO A 23 10.52 -1.03 -8.38
C PRO A 23 10.76 0.18 -7.48
N ILE A 24 9.73 0.98 -7.24
CA ILE A 24 9.81 2.17 -6.38
C ILE A 24 8.73 2.17 -5.31
N VAL A 25 9.04 2.80 -4.18
CA VAL A 25 8.06 3.18 -3.16
C VAL A 25 7.57 4.59 -3.49
N VAL A 26 6.26 4.76 -3.59
CA VAL A 26 5.64 6.07 -3.78
C VAL A 26 5.27 6.62 -2.40
N ASP A 27 5.74 7.82 -2.05
CA ASP A 27 5.26 8.50 -0.85
C ASP A 27 3.92 9.21 -1.17
N ALA A 28 2.91 8.94 -0.37
CA ALA A 28 1.60 9.54 -0.54
C ALA A 28 1.59 11.05 -0.32
N ALA A 29 2.55 11.60 0.42
CA ALA A 29 2.71 13.05 0.59
C ALA A 29 3.15 13.75 -0.72
N ASP A 30 3.79 13.02 -1.63
CA ASP A 30 4.20 13.53 -2.95
C ASP A 30 3.07 13.41 -4.00
N LEU A 31 1.96 12.75 -3.66
CA LEU A 31 0.79 12.69 -4.54
C LEU A 31 -0.06 13.95 -4.38
N GLU A 32 -0.29 14.65 -5.48
CA GLU A 32 -1.16 15.84 -5.50
C GLU A 32 -2.64 15.47 -5.33
N SER A 33 -3.01 14.23 -5.65
CA SER A 33 -4.39 13.75 -5.56
C SER A 33 -4.49 12.22 -5.57
N THR A 34 -5.62 11.70 -5.08
CA THR A 34 -6.04 10.30 -5.29
C THR A 34 -7.11 10.16 -6.37
N ALA A 35 -7.40 11.24 -7.11
CA ALA A 35 -8.37 11.23 -8.19
C ALA A 35 -7.93 10.32 -9.35
N PRO A 36 -8.85 9.55 -9.97
CA PRO A 36 -8.50 8.60 -11.03
C PRO A 36 -7.85 9.21 -12.28
N GLU A 37 -8.08 10.48 -12.58
CA GLU A 37 -7.42 11.17 -13.71
C GLU A 37 -5.94 11.41 -13.42
N TYR A 38 -5.63 12.00 -12.27
CA TYR A 38 -4.26 12.21 -11.81
C TYR A 38 -3.48 10.90 -11.70
N LEU A 39 -4.09 9.86 -11.09
CA LEU A 39 -3.41 8.57 -10.93
C LEU A 39 -3.14 7.86 -12.27
N ARG A 40 -3.96 8.11 -13.30
CA ARG A 40 -3.68 7.60 -14.67
C ARG A 40 -2.44 8.25 -15.24
N ASP A 41 -2.38 9.58 -15.18
CA ASP A 41 -1.26 10.33 -15.73
C ASP A 41 0.03 10.04 -14.95
N PHE A 42 -0.04 9.94 -13.62
CA PHE A 42 1.07 9.54 -12.78
C PHE A 42 1.59 8.15 -13.12
N LYS A 43 0.69 7.15 -13.21
CA LYS A 43 1.05 5.77 -13.58
C LYS A 43 1.69 5.69 -14.97
N SER A 44 1.13 6.40 -15.94
CA SER A 44 1.71 6.51 -17.29
C SER A 44 3.09 7.16 -17.25
N GLY A 45 3.28 8.20 -16.44
CA GLY A 45 4.55 8.87 -16.24
C GLY A 45 5.63 7.96 -15.65
N LEU A 46 5.29 7.10 -14.69
CA LEU A 46 6.20 6.10 -14.12
C LEU A 46 6.60 5.05 -15.16
N SER A 47 5.62 4.48 -15.87
CA SER A 47 5.88 3.45 -16.88
C SER A 47 6.76 3.97 -18.02
N ALA A 48 6.55 5.21 -18.47
CA ALA A 48 7.38 5.85 -19.51
C ALA A 48 8.84 6.04 -19.08
N ARG A 49 9.12 6.03 -17.77
CA ARG A 49 10.45 6.18 -17.18
C ARG A 49 11.05 4.85 -16.70
N GLY A 50 10.36 3.73 -16.90
CA GLY A 50 10.83 2.42 -16.44
C GLY A 50 10.65 2.17 -14.95
N TYR A 51 9.70 2.83 -14.29
CA TYR A 51 9.38 2.63 -12.89
C TYR A 51 8.10 1.81 -12.68
N HIS A 52 8.11 0.94 -11.67
CA HIS A 52 6.96 0.19 -11.19
C HIS A 52 6.67 0.55 -9.73
N PRO A 53 5.47 1.04 -9.38
CA PRO A 53 5.09 1.21 -7.97
C PRO A 53 5.00 -0.16 -7.29
N SER A 54 5.92 -0.46 -6.37
CA SER A 54 5.87 -1.70 -5.58
C SER A 54 5.08 -1.51 -4.29
N ALA A 55 5.18 -0.32 -3.68
CA ALA A 55 4.46 0.06 -2.47
C ALA A 55 4.01 1.52 -2.49
N LEU A 56 2.94 1.81 -1.74
CA LEU A 56 2.51 3.18 -1.40
C LEU A 56 2.75 3.40 0.11
N SER A 57 3.58 4.36 0.47
CA SER A 57 3.89 4.70 1.86
C SER A 57 3.06 5.89 2.30
N VAL A 58 2.41 5.79 3.47
CA VAL A 58 1.43 6.76 3.97
C VAL A 58 1.69 7.02 5.44
N ALA A 59 1.79 8.29 5.81
CA ALA A 59 1.72 8.72 7.20
C ALA A 59 0.27 8.79 7.68
N ALA A 60 0.02 8.28 8.88
CA ALA A 60 -1.27 8.30 9.54
C ALA A 60 -1.15 8.87 10.96
N CYS A 61 -2.15 9.66 11.33
CA CYS A 61 -2.21 10.36 12.61
C CYS A 61 -3.59 10.19 13.25
N PHE A 62 -3.60 9.61 14.44
CA PHE A 62 -4.76 9.43 15.30
C PHE A 62 -4.52 10.14 16.65
N ALA A 63 -4.02 11.38 16.61
CA ALA A 63 -3.66 12.16 17.79
C ALA A 63 -4.86 12.73 18.57
N ASP A 64 -6.05 12.75 17.98
CA ASP A 64 -7.28 13.21 18.60
C ASP A 64 -8.16 12.00 18.98
N ASP A 65 -8.65 11.98 20.22
CA ASP A 65 -9.60 10.96 20.70
C ASP A 65 -11.04 11.23 20.22
N CYS A 66 -11.25 12.34 19.50
CA CYS A 66 -12.47 12.67 18.81
C CYS A 66 -12.81 11.64 17.70
N PRO A 67 -13.96 10.94 17.78
CA PRO A 67 -14.36 9.94 16.79
C PRO A 67 -14.48 10.48 15.36
N LEU A 68 -14.76 11.78 15.20
CA LEU A 68 -14.86 12.40 13.89
C LEU A 68 -13.49 12.49 13.20
N ALA A 69 -12.47 12.95 13.92
CA ALA A 69 -11.10 13.05 13.41
C ALA A 69 -10.56 11.66 13.05
N ALA A 70 -10.77 10.66 13.91
CA ALA A 70 -10.41 9.27 13.61
C ALA A 70 -11.17 8.71 12.38
N GLY A 71 -12.42 9.11 12.19
CA GLY A 71 -13.23 8.75 11.02
C GLY A 71 -12.70 9.34 9.71
N GLU A 72 -12.36 10.63 9.71
CA GLU A 72 -11.76 11.32 8.58
C GLU A 72 -10.40 10.73 8.19
N GLU A 73 -9.57 10.42 9.19
CA GLU A 73 -8.29 9.73 9.00
C GLU A 73 -8.49 8.36 8.33
N ALA A 74 -9.46 7.59 8.84
CA ALA A 74 -9.79 6.28 8.27
C ALA A 74 -10.31 6.39 6.83
N ASP A 75 -11.09 7.42 6.50
CA ASP A 75 -11.54 7.68 5.12
C ASP A 75 -10.40 8.07 4.20
N ARG A 76 -9.44 8.87 4.69
CA ARG A 76 -8.21 9.19 3.95
C ARG A 76 -7.42 7.94 3.63
N LEU A 77 -7.18 7.07 4.62
CA LEU A 77 -6.48 5.79 4.44
C LEU A 77 -7.22 4.86 3.48
N ARG A 78 -8.56 4.81 3.52
CA ARG A 78 -9.37 4.08 2.52
C ARG A 78 -9.15 4.61 1.10
N GLY A 79 -8.97 5.93 0.94
CA GLY A 79 -8.56 6.56 -0.30
C GLY A 79 -7.23 6.00 -0.82
N PHE A 80 -6.21 5.95 0.04
CA PHE A 80 -4.89 5.45 -0.34
C PHE A 80 -4.84 3.95 -0.63
N VAL A 81 -5.63 3.12 0.07
CA VAL A 81 -5.77 1.69 -0.29
C VAL A 81 -6.27 1.56 -1.74
N ARG A 82 -7.27 2.36 -2.15
CA ARG A 82 -7.76 2.36 -3.53
C ARG A 82 -6.71 2.92 -4.51
N ALA A 83 -5.95 3.94 -4.11
CA ALA A 83 -4.89 4.50 -4.93
C ALA A 83 -3.76 3.47 -5.16
N ALA A 84 -3.33 2.74 -4.14
CA ALA A 84 -2.37 1.65 -4.25
C ALA A 84 -2.85 0.57 -5.23
N ALA A 85 -4.13 0.16 -5.13
CA ALA A 85 -4.75 -0.79 -6.06
C ALA A 85 -4.67 -0.28 -7.51
N PHE A 86 -5.03 0.99 -7.69
CA PHE A 86 -5.05 1.64 -9.01
C PHE A 86 -3.66 1.70 -9.64
N LEU A 87 -2.66 2.10 -8.86
CA LEU A 87 -1.27 2.18 -9.28
C LEU A 87 -0.68 0.79 -9.59
N GLY A 88 -1.27 -0.26 -9.01
CA GLY A 88 -0.80 -1.65 -9.14
C GLY A 88 0.27 -2.00 -8.11
N ALA A 89 0.35 -1.23 -7.02
CA ALA A 89 1.23 -1.54 -5.91
C ALA A 89 0.70 -2.77 -5.16
N GLY A 90 1.59 -3.73 -4.88
CA GLY A 90 1.23 -4.93 -4.12
C GLY A 90 1.09 -4.68 -2.61
N ARG A 91 1.53 -3.50 -2.14
CA ARG A 91 1.60 -3.16 -0.72
C ARG A 91 1.20 -1.70 -0.44
N ILE A 92 0.59 -1.48 0.71
CA ILE A 92 0.48 -0.17 1.36
C ILE A 92 1.21 -0.22 2.71
N GLU A 93 2.08 0.74 2.94
CA GLU A 93 2.88 0.90 4.16
C GLU A 93 2.33 2.07 4.97
N VAL A 94 1.78 1.81 6.14
CA VAL A 94 1.18 2.82 7.01
C VAL A 94 2.11 3.09 8.19
N ARG A 95 2.66 4.31 8.25
CA ARG A 95 3.44 4.83 9.38
C ARG A 95 2.47 5.50 10.35
N LEU A 96 2.43 5.05 11.60
CA LEU A 96 1.64 5.69 12.65
C LEU A 96 2.54 6.71 13.34
N ASP A 97 2.31 8.01 13.10
CA ASP A 97 3.15 9.07 13.67
C ASP A 97 2.72 9.38 15.12
N GLU A 98 1.43 9.55 15.36
CA GLU A 98 0.84 9.80 16.67
C GLU A 98 -0.47 9.04 16.84
N VAL A 99 -0.67 8.44 18.01
CA VAL A 99 -1.89 7.67 18.36
C VAL A 99 -2.25 7.96 19.81
N ALA A 100 -3.41 8.59 20.04
CA ALA A 100 -3.89 8.95 21.37
C ALA A 100 -4.34 7.72 22.18
N ASP A 101 -5.08 6.81 21.54
CA ASP A 101 -5.54 5.55 22.13
C ASP A 101 -5.32 4.40 21.12
N PRO A 102 -4.25 3.60 21.29
CA PRO A 102 -3.96 2.47 20.42
C PRO A 102 -5.07 1.42 20.35
N ASP A 103 -5.73 1.16 21.48
CA ASP A 103 -6.77 0.13 21.57
C ASP A 103 -8.03 0.58 20.81
N ALA A 104 -8.33 1.88 20.80
CA ALA A 104 -9.43 2.46 20.03
C ALA A 104 -9.17 2.47 18.51
N VAL A 105 -7.91 2.55 18.09
CA VAL A 105 -7.51 2.62 16.68
C VAL A 105 -7.37 1.24 16.03
N GLU A 106 -7.08 0.21 16.81
CA GLU A 106 -6.86 -1.16 16.31
C GLU A 106 -8.01 -1.71 15.43
N PRO A 107 -9.30 -1.56 15.79
CA PRO A 107 -10.41 -2.01 14.95
C PRO A 107 -10.43 -1.31 13.58
N THR A 108 -10.09 -0.02 13.54
CA THR A 108 -10.03 0.78 12.32
C THR A 108 -8.91 0.29 11.40
N LEU A 109 -7.72 0.04 11.95
CA LEU A 109 -6.59 -0.49 11.19
C LEU A 109 -6.85 -1.91 10.70
N SER A 110 -7.49 -2.75 11.51
CA SER A 110 -7.91 -4.09 11.11
C SER A 110 -8.92 -4.06 9.96
N ALA A 111 -9.89 -3.13 9.99
CA ALA A 111 -10.84 -2.95 8.89
C ALA A 111 -10.17 -2.47 7.59
N LEU A 112 -9.16 -1.59 7.69
CA LEU A 112 -8.33 -1.16 6.56
C LEU A 112 -7.52 -2.31 5.98
N ALA A 113 -6.91 -3.14 6.83
CA ALA A 113 -6.14 -4.31 6.40
C ALA A 113 -7.02 -5.34 5.67
N GLU A 114 -8.22 -5.63 6.18
CA GLU A 114 -9.19 -6.49 5.50
C GLU A 114 -9.63 -5.89 4.15
N ARG A 115 -9.81 -4.57 4.07
CA ARG A 115 -10.12 -3.91 2.80
C ARG A 115 -8.97 -4.03 1.81
N ALA A 116 -7.73 -3.75 2.22
CA ALA A 116 -6.56 -3.87 1.37
C ALA A 116 -6.42 -5.29 0.82
N ARG A 117 -6.61 -6.31 1.67
CA ARG A 117 -6.61 -7.71 1.27
C ARG A 117 -7.65 -8.03 0.19
N ARG A 118 -8.84 -7.42 0.24
CA ARG A 118 -9.88 -7.57 -0.81
C ARG A 118 -9.49 -6.94 -2.15
N GLU A 119 -8.66 -5.91 -2.12
CA GLU A 119 -8.08 -5.29 -3.32
C GLU A 119 -6.80 -6.02 -3.79
N GLY A 120 -6.39 -7.10 -3.10
CA GLY A 120 -5.16 -7.85 -3.40
C GLY A 120 -3.88 -7.17 -2.91
N ILE A 121 -4.00 -6.26 -1.95
CA ILE A 121 -2.90 -5.44 -1.42
C ILE A 121 -2.54 -5.90 -0.01
N GLU A 122 -1.25 -6.03 0.26
CA GLU A 122 -0.73 -6.23 1.60
C GLU A 122 -0.78 -4.90 2.39
N PHE A 123 -1.43 -4.91 3.57
CA PHE A 123 -1.40 -3.78 4.49
C PHE A 123 -0.32 -4.01 5.54
N VAL A 124 0.71 -3.16 5.54
CA VAL A 124 1.85 -3.26 6.46
C VAL A 124 1.89 -2.03 7.34
N ARG A 125 1.94 -2.23 8.66
CA ARG A 125 2.31 -1.15 9.58
C ARG A 125 3.82 -1.09 9.65
N VAL A 126 4.37 0.09 9.43
CA VAL A 126 5.81 0.33 9.47
C VAL A 126 6.10 1.27 10.65
N ASP A 127 7.02 0.87 11.52
CA ASP A 127 7.49 1.75 12.57
C ASP A 127 8.32 2.87 11.94
N ALA A 128 8.18 4.11 12.44
CA ALA A 128 8.92 5.28 11.96
C ALA A 128 10.46 5.09 11.98
N THR A 129 10.96 4.05 12.66
CA THR A 129 12.39 3.71 12.78
C THR A 129 12.97 2.86 11.65
N ALA A 130 12.20 2.41 10.66
CA ALA A 130 12.75 1.62 9.54
C ALA A 130 13.17 2.47 8.33
N THR A 131 13.84 3.61 8.55
CA THR A 131 14.52 4.31 7.45
C THR A 131 15.85 3.62 7.16
N ASN A 132 15.82 2.65 6.25
CA ASN A 132 16.87 2.30 5.27
C ASN A 132 18.35 2.48 5.72
N ALA A 133 18.73 1.95 6.89
CA ALA A 133 20.11 1.97 7.39
C ALA A 133 20.86 0.64 7.21
N ASP A 134 20.24 -0.39 6.64
CA ASP A 134 20.89 -1.70 6.49
C ASP A 134 20.72 -2.26 5.07
N ARG A 135 21.41 -1.62 4.12
CA ARG A 135 21.80 -2.30 2.88
C ARG A 135 23.32 -2.44 2.90
N PRO A 136 23.90 -3.63 3.15
CA PRO A 136 25.31 -3.81 2.91
C PRO A 136 25.55 -3.69 1.40
N ALA A 137 26.51 -2.84 1.03
CA ALA A 137 27.04 -2.82 -0.32
C ALA A 137 27.84 -4.10 -0.55
N ALA A 138 27.28 -5.05 -1.31
CA ALA A 138 28.00 -6.01 -2.16
C ALA A 138 27.01 -6.80 -3.03
#